data_AF-A0A923D4W0-F1
#
_entry.id   AF-A0A923D4W0-F1
#
_cell.length_a   1.000
_cell.length_b   1.000
_cell.length_c   1.000
_cell.angle_alpha   90.00
_cell.angle_beta   90.00
_cell.angle_gamma   90.00
#
_symmetry.space_group_name_H-M   'P 1'
#
loop_
_entity.id
_entity.type
_entity.pdbx_description
1 polymer ?
#
loop_
_entity_poly.entity_id
_entity_poly.type
_entity_poly.pdbx_seq_one_letter_code
_entity_poly.pdbx_strand_id
1 'polypeptide(L)'
;HAYAEATVPKITVVTRKDYGGAYIGMCSKYLGADYVMAWPSAEIAVMGAEGACNIIYRREIASAADPAAKRAELVASYEDQFNNPYFAAGMGIIEEIIAPRDTRKRVVMLLDALKDKTEVRLPKKHNNIPL
;
A
#
# COMPACT_ATOMS: atom_id res chain seq x y z
N HIS A 1 14.02 -1.68 7.85
CA HIS A 1 14.76 -1.04 8.95
C HIS A 1 14.74 0.48 8.85
N ALA A 2 15.36 1.08 7.84
CA ALA A 2 15.55 2.53 7.72
C ALA A 2 14.27 3.37 7.95
N TYR A 3 13.16 3.05 7.28
CA TYR A 3 11.89 3.78 7.47
C TYR A 3 11.33 3.70 8.90
N ALA A 4 11.42 2.52 9.53
CA ALA A 4 10.92 2.31 10.88
C ALA A 4 11.77 3.03 11.94
N GLU A 5 13.05 3.26 11.65
CA GLU A 5 13.93 4.02 12.53
C GLU A 5 13.76 5.53 12.38
N ALA A 6 13.58 6.00 11.14
CA ALA A 6 13.47 7.41 10.80
C ALA A 6 12.34 8.12 11.58
N THR A 7 12.67 9.29 12.13
CA THR A 7 11.77 10.15 12.93
C THR A 7 11.38 11.44 12.20
N VAL A 8 12.00 11.71 11.05
CA VAL A 8 11.64 12.83 10.16
C VAL A 8 10.19 12.70 9.65
N PRO A 9 9.60 13.77 9.11
CA PRO A 9 8.35 13.69 8.36
C PRO A 9 8.46 12.68 7.20
N LYS A 10 7.52 11.75 7.12
CA LYS A 10 7.44 10.67 6.13
C LYS A 10 6.10 10.73 5.42
N ILE A 11 6.11 11.07 4.14
CA ILE A 11 4.93 11.14 3.28
C ILE A 11 5.10 10.14 2.15
N THR A 12 4.12 9.27 1.96
CA THR A 12 4.12 8.24 0.91
C THR A 12 3.05 8.56 -0.13
N VAL A 13 3.41 8.45 -1.41
CA VAL A 13 2.48 8.62 -2.54
C VAL A 13 2.47 7.35 -3.38
N VAL A 14 1.39 6.60 -3.31
CA VAL A 14 1.20 5.41 -4.14
C VAL A 14 0.67 5.83 -5.51
N THR A 15 1.50 5.68 -6.55
CA THR A 15 1.16 6.12 -7.91
C THR A 15 0.50 5.03 -8.74
N ARG A 16 0.85 3.76 -8.48
CA ARG A 16 0.31 2.58 -9.17
C ARG A 16 0.37 1.34 -8.27
N LYS A 17 1.08 0.29 -8.69
CA LYS A 17 1.15 -0.99 -7.98
C LYS A 17 1.99 -0.90 -6.71
N ASP A 18 1.43 -1.37 -5.61
CA ASP A 18 2.15 -1.52 -4.36
C ASP A 18 1.67 -2.75 -3.59
N TYR A 19 2.44 -3.84 -3.65
CA TYR A 19 1.97 -5.17 -3.25
C TYR A 19 2.77 -5.78 -2.11
N GLY A 20 2.04 -6.34 -1.13
CA GLY A 20 2.56 -7.22 -0.10
C GLY A 20 3.75 -6.64 0.67
N GLY A 21 4.87 -7.38 0.67
CA GLY A 21 6.09 -6.94 1.35
C GLY A 21 6.70 -5.67 0.77
N ALA A 22 6.49 -5.39 -0.53
CA ALA A 22 6.98 -4.16 -1.14
C ALA A 22 6.22 -2.94 -0.61
N TYR A 23 4.91 -3.03 -0.45
CA TYR A 23 4.09 -2.00 0.20
C TYR A 23 4.60 -1.67 1.61
N ILE A 24 4.89 -2.70 2.39
CA ILE A 24 5.48 -2.49 3.71
C ILE A 24 6.84 -1.80 3.57
N GLY A 25 7.71 -2.30 2.69
CA GLY A 25 9.05 -1.78 2.44
C GLY A 25 9.11 -0.36 1.89
N MET A 26 8.06 0.11 1.21
CA MET A 26 7.94 1.45 0.61
C MET A 26 7.38 2.50 1.58
N CYS A 27 7.71 2.38 2.88
CA CYS A 27 7.23 3.25 3.94
C CYS A 27 5.70 3.29 4.03
N SER A 28 5.10 2.12 4.23
CA SER A 28 3.69 2.05 4.64
C SER A 28 3.43 2.76 5.98
N LYS A 29 2.15 2.99 6.29
CA LYS A 29 1.69 3.43 7.61
C LYS A 29 2.22 2.56 8.75
N TYR A 30 2.40 1.26 8.51
CA TYR A 30 2.95 0.31 9.50
C TYR A 30 4.45 0.53 9.80
N LEU A 31 5.18 1.22 8.92
CA LEU A 31 6.56 1.66 9.18
C LEU A 31 6.63 3.12 9.67
N GLY A 32 5.50 3.69 10.07
CA GLY A 32 5.39 5.02 10.64
C GLY A 32 5.39 6.14 9.62
N ALA A 33 4.89 5.93 8.40
CA ALA A 33 4.53 7.05 7.53
C ALA A 33 3.52 7.94 8.25
N ASP A 34 3.75 9.26 8.21
CA ASP A 34 2.86 10.26 8.81
C ASP A 34 1.61 10.49 7.96
N TYR A 35 1.75 10.31 6.65
CA TYR A 35 0.65 10.45 5.70
C TYR A 35 0.90 9.60 4.46
N VAL A 36 -0.09 8.79 4.08
CA VAL A 36 -0.08 7.94 2.88
C VAL A 36 -1.24 8.37 2.00
N MET A 37 -0.91 8.85 0.82
CA MET A 37 -1.88 9.24 -0.21
C MET A 37 -1.71 8.37 -1.44
N ALA A 38 -2.78 8.20 -2.20
CA ALA A 38 -2.79 7.37 -3.40
C ALA A 38 -3.39 8.11 -4.60
N TRP A 39 -2.93 7.76 -5.80
CA TRP A 39 -3.62 8.15 -7.03
C TRP A 39 -4.81 7.21 -7.30
N PRO A 40 -5.77 7.61 -8.16
CA PRO A 40 -6.87 6.71 -8.56
C PRO A 40 -6.38 5.45 -9.28
N SER A 41 -5.18 5.49 -9.87
CA SER A 41 -4.51 4.37 -10.54
C SER A 41 -3.76 3.44 -9.58
N ALA A 42 -3.79 3.70 -8.28
CA ALA A 42 -3.07 2.90 -7.31
C ALA A 42 -3.73 1.53 -7.07
N GLU A 43 -2.92 0.49 -7.00
CA GLU A 43 -3.35 -0.88 -6.72
C GLU A 43 -2.62 -1.33 -5.46
N ILE A 44 -3.30 -1.30 -4.31
CA ILE A 44 -2.72 -1.65 -3.00
C ILE A 44 -3.29 -2.99 -2.58
N ALA A 45 -2.48 -4.04 -2.59
CA ALA A 45 -2.94 -5.41 -2.37
C ALA A 45 -1.89 -6.27 -1.65
N VAL A 46 -2.28 -7.44 -1.15
CA VAL A 46 -1.34 -8.40 -0.54
C VAL A 46 -0.45 -9.06 -1.60
N MET A 47 -1.01 -9.35 -2.77
CA MET A 47 -0.32 -9.92 -3.93
C MET A 47 -1.13 -9.60 -5.20
N GLY A 48 -0.60 -9.95 -6.37
CA GLY A 48 -1.35 -9.82 -7.62
C GLY A 48 -2.61 -10.71 -7.63
N ALA A 49 -3.69 -10.23 -8.25
CA ALA A 49 -4.99 -10.91 -8.24
C ALA A 49 -4.93 -12.33 -8.79
N GLU A 50 -4.19 -12.56 -9.87
CA GLU A 50 -4.03 -13.91 -10.43
C GLU A 50 -3.43 -14.90 -9.41
N GLY A 51 -2.40 -14.47 -8.68
CA GLY A 51 -1.79 -15.26 -7.61
C GLY A 51 -2.77 -15.54 -6.47
N ALA A 52 -3.52 -14.51 -6.05
CA ALA A 52 -4.51 -14.63 -4.99
C ALA A 52 -5.64 -15.60 -5.40
N CYS A 53 -6.21 -15.43 -6.58
CA CYS A 53 -7.31 -16.26 -7.08
C CYS A 53 -6.92 -17.73 -7.25
N ASN A 54 -5.69 -18.01 -7.70
CA ASN A 54 -5.19 -19.38 -7.82
C ASN A 54 -5.06 -20.10 -6.47
N ILE A 55 -4.94 -19.37 -5.36
CA ILE A 55 -4.89 -19.92 -4.02
C ILE A 55 -6.31 -20.01 -3.43
N ILE A 56 -7.05 -18.91 -3.45
CA ILE A 56 -8.37 -18.77 -2.80
C ILE A 56 -9.41 -19.64 -3.52
N TYR A 57 -9.48 -19.55 -4.85
CA TYR A 57 -10.49 -20.21 -5.68
C TYR A 57 -9.95 -21.48 -6.36
N ARG A 58 -8.86 -22.05 -5.85
CA ARG A 58 -8.20 -23.23 -6.45
C ARG A 58 -9.18 -24.35 -6.79
N ARG A 59 -10.09 -24.67 -5.87
CA ARG A 59 -11.08 -25.75 -6.03
C ARG A 59 -12.13 -25.39 -7.07
N GLU A 60 -12.68 -24.18 -7.00
CA GLU A 60 -13.72 -23.68 -7.91
C GLU A 60 -13.21 -23.64 -9.36
N ILE A 61 -11.99 -23.13 -9.57
CA ILE A 61 -11.32 -23.10 -10.88
C ILE A 61 -11.11 -24.54 -11.39
N ALA A 62 -10.62 -25.44 -10.54
CA ALA A 62 -10.35 -26.83 -10.93
C ALA A 62 -11.62 -27.64 -11.25
N SER A 63 -12.76 -27.30 -10.63
CA SER A 63 -14.05 -27.97 -10.87
C SER A 63 -14.88 -27.36 -12.00
N ALA A 64 -14.42 -26.25 -12.60
CA ALA A 64 -15.15 -25.57 -13.67
C ALA A 64 -15.06 -26.34 -15.00
N ALA A 65 -16.10 -26.23 -15.83
CA ALA A 65 -16.11 -26.80 -17.18
C ALA A 65 -15.03 -26.16 -18.08
N ASP A 66 -14.80 -24.86 -17.90
CA ASP A 66 -13.67 -24.13 -18.48
C ASP A 66 -12.88 -23.42 -17.36
N PRO A 67 -11.82 -24.04 -16.83
CA PRO A 67 -10.97 -23.46 -15.79
C PRO A 67 -10.30 -22.14 -16.21
N ALA A 68 -9.98 -21.97 -17.49
CA ALA A 68 -9.31 -20.76 -17.96
C ALA A 68 -10.27 -19.58 -17.98
N ALA A 69 -11.48 -19.76 -18.52
CA ALA A 69 -12.52 -18.74 -18.48
C ALA A 69 -12.92 -18.39 -17.04
N LYS A 70 -13.10 -19.41 -16.17
CA LYS A 70 -13.48 -19.17 -14.78
C LYS A 70 -12.39 -18.42 -14.00
N ARG A 71 -11.11 -18.73 -14.25
CA ARG A 71 -10.00 -17.98 -13.67
C ARG A 71 -10.02 -16.52 -14.10
N ALA A 72 -10.18 -16.24 -15.40
CA ALA A 72 -10.20 -14.88 -15.91
C ALA A 72 -11.34 -14.06 -15.30
N GLU A 73 -12.53 -14.65 -15.16
CA GLU A 73 -13.69 -14.05 -14.49
C GLU A 73 -13.38 -13.70 -13.03
N LEU A 74 -12.84 -14.66 -12.26
CA LEU A 74 -12.53 -14.47 -10.85
C LEU A 74 -11.41 -13.44 -10.62
N VAL A 75 -10.40 -13.42 -11.50
CA VAL A 75 -9.31 -12.43 -11.44
C VAL A 75 -9.86 -11.03 -11.67
N ALA A 76 -10.67 -10.83 -12.72
CA ALA A 76 -11.25 -9.53 -13.01
C ALA A 76 -12.15 -9.03 -11.85
N SER A 77 -12.97 -9.93 -11.28
CA SER A 77 -13.81 -9.63 -10.12
C SER A 77 -13.00 -9.29 -8.87
N TYR A 78 -11.89 -9.99 -8.64
CA TYR A 78 -11.00 -9.73 -7.51
C TYR A 78 -10.27 -8.39 -7.68
N GLU A 79 -9.82 -8.05 -8.88
CA GLU A 79 -9.17 -6.77 -9.17
C GLU A 79 -10.12 -5.60 -8.91
N ASP A 80 -11.35 -5.68 -9.41
CA ASP A 80 -12.36 -4.64 -9.23
C ASP A 80 -12.69 -4.42 -7.74
N GLN A 81 -12.82 -5.51 -6.98
CA GLN A 81 -13.20 -5.42 -5.56
C GLN A 81 -12.04 -4.97 -4.65
N PHE A 82 -10.84 -5.52 -4.86
CA PHE A 82 -9.75 -5.42 -3.87
C PHE A 82 -8.53 -4.64 -4.35
N ASN A 83 -8.22 -4.63 -5.66
CA ASN A 83 -7.00 -4.00 -6.18
C ASN A 83 -7.25 -2.55 -6.60
N ASN A 84 -7.92 -1.79 -5.75
CA ASN A 84 -8.22 -0.39 -5.98
C ASN A 84 -7.90 0.44 -4.72
N PRO A 85 -7.68 1.76 -4.84
CA PRO A 85 -7.29 2.57 -3.70
C PRO A 85 -8.46 2.84 -2.74
N TYR A 86 -9.71 2.66 -3.19
CA TYR A 86 -10.91 2.89 -2.39
C TYR A 86 -11.08 1.83 -1.31
N PHE A 87 -10.77 0.57 -1.62
CA PHE A 87 -10.74 -0.50 -0.64
C PHE A 87 -9.71 -0.21 0.45
N ALA A 88 -8.48 0.18 0.05
CA ALA A 88 -7.43 0.55 0.99
C ALA A 88 -7.82 1.77 1.86
N ALA A 89 -8.48 2.78 1.27
CA ALA A 89 -8.99 3.93 2.01
C ALA A 89 -10.08 3.53 3.02
N GLY A 90 -11.01 2.66 2.64
CA GLY A 90 -12.05 2.14 3.53
C GLY A 90 -11.50 1.36 4.72
N MET A 91 -10.31 0.76 4.57
CA MET A 91 -9.58 0.09 5.65
C MET A 91 -8.68 1.02 6.47
N GLY A 92 -8.58 2.31 6.13
CA GLY A 92 -7.68 3.27 6.79
C GLY A 92 -6.18 2.99 6.56
N ILE A 93 -5.86 2.22 5.51
CA ILE A 93 -4.48 1.92 5.06
C ILE A 93 -3.84 3.18 4.45
N ILE A 94 -4.66 3.98 3.76
CA ILE A 94 -4.30 5.29 3.21
C ILE A 94 -5.23 6.37 3.76
N GLU A 95 -4.76 7.60 3.82
CA GLU A 95 -5.51 8.75 4.33
C GLU A 95 -6.36 9.45 3.25
N GLU A 96 -5.88 9.48 2.00
CA GLU A 96 -6.54 10.26 0.94
C GLU A 96 -6.23 9.71 -0.46
N ILE A 97 -7.23 9.78 -1.34
CA ILE A 97 -7.07 9.56 -2.78
C ILE A 97 -7.07 10.92 -3.47
N ILE A 98 -5.99 11.25 -4.18
CA ILE A 98 -5.77 12.57 -4.77
C ILE A 98 -5.62 12.49 -6.29
N ALA A 99 -5.99 13.55 -7.01
CA ALA A 99 -5.65 13.61 -8.43
C ALA A 99 -4.12 13.74 -8.61
N PRO A 100 -3.50 13.09 -9.63
CA PRO A 100 -2.05 13.14 -9.82
C PRO A 100 -1.45 14.55 -9.86
N ARG A 101 -2.16 15.50 -10.48
CA ARG A 101 -1.75 16.91 -10.58
C ARG A 101 -1.69 17.65 -9.24
N ASP A 102 -2.41 17.19 -8.23
CA ASP A 102 -2.49 17.84 -6.92
C ASP A 102 -1.37 17.37 -5.98
N THR A 103 -0.58 16.37 -6.38
CA THR A 103 0.49 15.76 -5.58
C THR A 103 1.44 16.80 -4.98
N ARG A 104 1.97 17.72 -5.80
CA ARG A 104 2.89 18.77 -5.33
C ARG A 104 2.24 19.64 -4.25
N LYS A 105 1.01 20.09 -4.50
CA LYS A 105 0.27 20.96 -3.57
C LYS A 105 0.07 20.25 -2.23
N ARG A 106 -0.36 18.99 -2.25
CA ARG A 106 -0.60 18.20 -1.02
C ARG A 106 0.70 17.95 -0.26
N VAL A 107 1.77 17.54 -0.93
CA VAL A 107 3.08 17.32 -0.29
C VAL A 107 3.60 18.57 0.41
N VAL A 108 3.51 19.75 -0.24
CA VAL A 108 3.93 21.01 0.38
C VAL A 108 3.14 21.32 1.64
N MET A 109 1.80 21.18 1.59
CA MET A 109 0.94 21.39 2.75
C MET A 109 1.27 20.45 3.91
N LEU A 110 1.49 19.16 3.61
CA LEU A 110 1.82 18.15 4.61
C LEU A 110 3.19 18.39 5.24
N LEU A 111 4.19 18.78 4.45
CA LEU A 111 5.52 19.12 4.99
C LEU A 111 5.48 20.32 5.92
N ASP A 112 4.71 21.38 5.59
CA ASP A 112 4.54 22.52 6.50
C ASP A 112 3.80 22.12 7.79
N ALA A 113 2.78 21.26 7.68
CA ALA A 113 2.06 20.75 8.85
C ALA A 113 2.91 19.85 9.75
N LEU A 114 3.89 19.13 9.17
CA LEU A 114 4.75 18.18 9.88
C LEU A 114 6.11 18.77 10.27
N LYS A 115 6.38 20.06 10.01
CA LYS A 115 7.71 20.66 10.21
C LYS A 115 8.22 20.59 11.66
N ASP A 116 7.31 20.61 12.62
CA ASP A 116 7.61 20.58 14.05
C ASP A 116 7.44 19.16 14.65
N LYS A 117 7.33 18.13 13.80
CA LYS A 117 7.20 16.73 14.23
C LYS A 117 8.39 16.34 15.12
N THR A 118 8.06 15.85 16.31
CA THR A 118 9.03 15.27 17.25
C THR A 118 8.58 13.86 17.63
N GLU A 119 9.48 12.88 17.50
CA GLU A 119 9.22 11.48 17.84
C GLU A 119 10.35 10.94 18.72
N VAL A 120 10.00 10.43 19.91
CA VAL A 120 10.98 9.90 20.88
C VAL A 120 11.22 8.42 20.62
N ARG A 121 12.49 8.00 20.69
CA ARG A 121 12.91 6.59 20.60
C ARG A 121 13.50 6.12 21.91
N LEU A 122 13.48 4.81 22.13
CA LEU A 122 14.13 4.19 23.28
C LEU A 122 15.65 4.46 23.25
N PRO A 123 16.27 4.87 24.38
CA PRO A 123 17.71 5.06 24.47
C PRO A 123 18.47 3.77 24.14
N LYS A 124 19.48 3.88 23.27
CA LYS A 124 20.35 2.78 22.86
C LYS A 124 21.69 3.35 22.38
N LYS A 125 22.77 2.56 22.43
CA LYS A 125 24.06 2.95 21.85
C LYS A 125 23.95 3.13 20.33
N HIS A 126 23.32 2.16 19.67
CA HIS A 126 22.98 2.15 18.25
C HIS A 126 21.94 1.05 17.98
N ASN A 127 21.44 0.96 16.75
CA ASN A 127 20.59 -0.14 16.27
C ASN A 127 21.43 -1.37 15.88
N ASN A 128 20.77 -2.44 15.43
CA ASN A 128 21.42 -3.62 14.83
C ASN A 128 20.78 -3.92 13.48
N ILE A 129 21.11 -3.12 12.47
CA ILE A 129 20.56 -3.29 11.12
C ILE A 129 21.05 -4.59 10.47
N PRO A 130 20.26 -5.21 9.57
CA PRO A 130 20.80 -6.19 8.63
C PRO A 130 21.91 -5.57 7.77
N LEU A 131 23.02 -6.31 7.57
CA LEU A 131 24.17 -5.94 6.75
C LEU A 131 24.32 -6.88 5.55
#